data_AF-A0A6G7YC43-F1
#
_entry.id   AF-A0A6G7YC43-F1
#
_cell.length_a   1.000
_cell.length_b   1.000
_cell.length_c   1.000
_cell.angle_alpha   90.00
_cell.angle_beta   90.00
_cell.angle_gamma   90.00
#
_symmetry.space_group_name_H-M   'P 1'
#
loop_
_entity.id
_entity.type
_entity.pdbx_description
1 polymer ?
#
loop_
_entity_poly.entity_id
_entity_poly.type
_entity_poly.pdbx_seq_one_letter_code
_entity_poly.pdbx_strand_id
1 'polypeptide(L)' 'MFAYTHGSSVALLLAAVEEGPAPEDVKAGWTALIIFLLLAVAVAVLGFSLVKHLRKAEAAKDAGAYGDEPKRPDHDSTT' A
#
# COMPACT_ATOMS: atom_id res chain seq x y z
N MET A 1 16.37 31.44 -39.79
CA MET A 1 16.13 30.00 -40.07
C MET A 1 16.06 29.16 -38.79
N PHE A 2 15.54 29.68 -37.65
CA PHE A 2 15.40 28.94 -36.38
C PHE A 2 13.99 29.05 -35.76
N ALA A 3 13.08 29.82 -36.38
CA ALA A 3 11.74 30.07 -35.86
C ALA A 3 10.71 29.00 -36.27
N TYR A 4 11.02 28.13 -37.23
CA TYR A 4 10.07 27.13 -37.76
C TYR A 4 10.06 25.82 -36.96
N THR A 5 11.12 25.55 -36.19
CA THR A 5 11.25 24.31 -35.40
C THR A 5 10.36 24.28 -34.15
N HIS A 6 9.97 25.44 -33.61
CA HIS A 6 9.14 25.51 -32.40
C HIS A 6 7.65 25.26 -32.67
N GLY A 7 7.13 25.69 -33.82
CA GLY A 7 5.73 25.47 -34.18
C GLY A 7 5.42 24.02 -34.53
N SER A 8 6.38 23.30 -35.12
CA SER A 8 6.19 21.92 -35.57
C SER A 8 6.10 20.92 -34.41
N SER A 9 6.85 21.13 -33.33
CA SER A 9 6.81 20.27 -32.14
C SER A 9 5.51 20.40 -31.37
N VAL A 10 4.97 21.63 -31.30
CA VAL A 10 3.68 21.91 -30.65
C VAL A 10 2.53 21.30 -31.45
N ALA A 11 2.56 21.39 -32.78
CA ALA A 11 1.53 20.79 -33.63
C ALA A 11 1.51 19.25 -33.52
N LEU A 12 2.68 18.60 -33.47
CA LEU A 12 2.79 17.16 -33.24
C LEU A 12 2.28 16.74 -31.86
N LEU A 13 2.56 17.55 -30.83
CA LEU A 13 2.06 17.32 -29.47
C LEU A 13 0.53 17.48 -29.38
N LEU A 14 -0.06 18.50 -30.03
CA LEU A 14 -1.52 18.65 -30.06
C LEU A 14 -2.19 17.49 -30.80
N ALA A 15 -1.65 17.06 -31.95
CA ALA A 15 -2.21 15.93 -32.69
C ALA A 15 -2.16 14.62 -31.90
N ALA A 16 -1.10 14.40 -31.10
CA ALA A 16 -0.99 13.23 -30.24
C ALA A 16 -1.89 13.28 -28.98
N VAL A 17 -2.36 14.46 -28.59
CA VAL A 17 -3.28 14.65 -27.45
C VAL A 17 -4.75 14.54 -27.88
N GLU A 18 -5.09 14.93 -29.12
CA GLU A 18 -6.45 14.83 -29.67
C GLU A 18 -6.90 13.35 -29.81
N GLU A 19 -5.97 12.44 -30.10
CA GLU A 19 -6.20 11.00 -30.15
C GLU A 19 -6.21 10.42 -28.71
N GLY A 20 -7.25 10.75 -27.94
CA GLY A 20 -7.48 10.14 -26.64
C GLY A 20 -7.57 8.60 -26.75
N PRO A 21 -7.16 7.84 -25.72
CA PRO A 21 -7.13 6.39 -25.78
C PRO A 21 -8.51 5.84 -26.18
N ALA A 22 -8.50 4.89 -27.12
CA ALA A 22 -9.72 4.26 -27.61
C ALA A 22 -10.50 3.62 -26.44
N PRO A 23 -11.84 3.58 -26.47
CA PRO A 23 -12.66 3.09 -25.36
C PRO A 23 -12.44 1.60 -25.02
N GLU A 24 -11.72 0.86 -25.86
CA GLU A 24 -11.24 -0.50 -25.58
C GLU A 24 -10.01 -0.57 -24.66
N ASP A 25 -9.15 0.46 -24.58
CA ASP A 25 -7.98 0.48 -23.67
C ASP A 25 -8.40 0.55 -22.20
N VAL A 26 -9.59 1.10 -21.92
CA VAL A 26 -10.17 1.20 -20.58
C VAL A 26 -10.98 -0.04 -20.17
N LYS A 27 -11.15 -1.03 -21.06
CA LYS A 27 -11.60 -2.38 -20.67
C LYS A 27 -10.41 -3.20 -20.15
N ALA A 28 -9.87 -2.66 -19.06
CA ALA A 28 -9.10 -3.28 -17.99
C ALA A 28 -9.09 -4.82 -18.06
N GLY A 29 -8.04 -5.34 -18.69
CA GLY A 29 -7.74 -6.75 -18.62
C GLY A 29 -7.61 -7.21 -17.17
N TRP A 30 -7.86 -8.50 -16.94
CA TRP A 30 -7.61 -9.22 -15.69
C TRP A 30 -6.27 -8.86 -15.02
N THR A 31 -5.27 -8.43 -15.80
CA THR A 31 -3.99 -7.88 -15.34
C THR A 31 -4.12 -6.77 -14.30
N ALA A 32 -5.03 -5.80 -14.49
CA ALA A 32 -5.21 -4.71 -13.53
C ALA A 32 -5.74 -5.21 -12.18
N LEU A 33 -6.64 -6.21 -12.21
CA LEU A 33 -7.13 -6.91 -11.03
C LEU A 33 -5.96 -7.63 -10.31
N ILE A 34 -5.13 -8.37 -11.06
CA ILE A 34 -3.98 -9.10 -10.52
C ILE A 34 -2.98 -8.15 -9.85
N ILE A 35 -2.67 -7.02 -10.50
CA ILE A 35 -1.77 -6.01 -9.93
C ILE A 35 -2.35 -5.44 -8.64
N PHE A 36 -3.65 -5.16 -8.61
CA PHE A 36 -4.32 -4.66 -7.41
C PHE A 36 -4.27 -5.67 -6.25
N LEU A 37 -4.53 -6.96 -6.52
CA LEU A 37 -4.41 -8.01 -5.52
C LEU A 37 -2.97 -8.20 -5.02
N LEU A 38 -1.98 -8.15 -5.92
CA LEU A 38 -0.57 -8.21 -5.52
C LEU A 38 -0.19 -7.04 -4.61
N LEU A 39 -0.66 -5.83 -4.92
CA LEU A 39 -0.47 -4.66 -4.06
C LEU A 39 -1.14 -4.84 -2.70
N ALA A 40 -2.38 -5.33 -2.66
CA ALA A 40 -3.09 -5.60 -1.42
C ALA A 40 -2.35 -6.64 -0.56
N VAL A 41 -1.86 -7.73 -1.17
CA VAL A 41 -1.06 -8.75 -0.47
C VAL A 41 0.26 -8.17 0.02
N ALA A 42 0.96 -7.36 -0.78
CA ALA A 42 2.20 -6.72 -0.36
C ALA A 42 1.99 -5.83 0.89
N VAL A 43 0.92 -5.03 0.90
CA VAL A 43 0.55 -4.19 2.05
C VAL A 43 0.17 -5.06 3.26
N ALA A 44 -0.62 -6.12 3.06
CA ALA A 44 -1.00 -7.03 4.14
C ALA A 44 0.22 -7.73 4.76
N VAL A 45 1.18 -8.17 3.94
CA VAL A 45 2.44 -8.77 4.42
C VAL A 45 3.27 -7.75 5.19
N LEU A 46 3.37 -6.51 4.70
CA LEU A 46 4.10 -5.45 5.39
C LEU A 46 3.46 -5.12 6.74
N GLY A 47 2.13 -4.96 6.77
CA GLY A 47 1.36 -4.72 8.00
C GLY A 47 1.50 -5.88 8.98
N PHE A 48 1.36 -7.12 8.52
CA PHE A 48 1.54 -8.31 9.35
C PHE A 48 2.96 -8.40 9.93
N SER A 49 3.99 -8.05 9.14
CA SER A 49 5.37 -8.03 9.61
C SER A 49 5.55 -7.05 10.76
N LEU A 50 4.98 -5.85 10.65
CA LEU A 50 5.07 -4.83 11.69
C LEU A 50 4.29 -5.23 12.95
N VAL A 51 3.06 -5.70 12.78
CA VAL A 51 2.19 -6.16 13.88
C VAL A 51 2.81 -7.34 14.62
N LYS A 52 3.43 -8.29 13.91
CA LYS A 52 4.12 -9.44 14.51
C LYS A 52 5.28 -9.01 15.41
N HIS A 53 6.01 -7.96 15.04
CA HIS A 53 7.10 -7.44 15.85
C HIS A 53 6.57 -6.72 17.10
N LEU A 54 5.52 -5.91 16.95
CA LEU A 54 4.86 -5.24 18.07
C LEU A 54 4.26 -6.24 19.07
N ARG A 55 3.56 -7.28 18.60
CA ARG A 55 3.01 -8.35 19.46
C ARG A 55 4.07 -9.11 20.24
N LYS A 56 5.26 -9.31 19.66
CA LYS A 56 6.37 -9.96 20.38
C LYS A 56 6.94 -9.06 21.48
N ALA A 57 7.04 -7.76 21.21
CA ALA A 57 7.45 -6.78 22.21
C ALA A 57 6.44 -6.67 23.36
N GLU A 58 5.14 -6.66 23.05
CA GLU A 58 4.07 -6.71 24.05
C GLU A 58 4.09 -8.01 24.86
N ALA A 59 4.22 -9.17 24.22
CA ALA A 59 4.31 -10.44 24.94
C ALA A 59 5.54 -10.51 25.87
N ALA A 60 6.68 -9.92 25.48
CA ALA A 60 7.84 -9.81 26.34
C ALA A 60 7.60 -8.84 27.52
N LYS A 61 6.85 -7.77 27.30
CA LYS A 61 6.41 -6.83 28.34
C LYS A 61 5.45 -7.48 29.33
N ASP A 62 4.43 -8.18 28.82
CA ASP A 62 3.46 -8.89 29.64
C ASP A 62 4.08 -10.08 30.41
N ALA A 63 5.15 -10.67 29.88
CA ALA A 63 5.95 -11.69 30.56
C ALA A 63 6.90 -11.12 31.64
N GLY A 64 6.83 -9.82 31.95
CA GLY A 64 7.63 -9.18 33.01
C GLY A 64 9.11 -9.00 32.67
N ALA A 65 9.51 -9.13 31.39
CA ALA A 65 10.92 -9.06 30.99
C ALA A 65 11.56 -7.67 31.17
N TYR A 66 10.75 -6.63 31.40
CA TYR A 66 11.20 -5.26 31.72
C TYR A 66 11.19 -4.93 33.22
N GLY A 67 10.98 -5.92 34.09
CA GLY A 67 11.13 -5.77 35.55
C GLY A 67 9.85 -5.41 36.30
N ASP A 68 8.67 -5.76 35.80
CA ASP A 68 7.39 -5.55 36.48
C ASP A 68 6.73 -6.90 36.81
N GLU A 69 6.14 -7.03 38.00
CA GLU A 69 5.53 -8.27 38.47
C GLU A 69 4.43 -8.77 37.52
N PRO A 70 4.35 -10.08 37.22
CA PRO A 70 3.30 -10.62 36.36
C PRO A 70 1.93 -10.26 36.93
N LYS A 71 1.09 -9.59 36.13
CA LYS A 71 -0.27 -9.22 36.55
C LYS A 71 -1.04 -10.49 36.89
N ARG A 72 -1.31 -10.69 38.19
CA ARG A 72 -2.11 -11.80 38.68
C ARG A 72 -3.52 -11.66 38.10
N PRO A 73 -4.14 -12.74 37.58
CA PRO A 73 -5.52 -12.67 37.16
C PRO A 73 -6.37 -12.36 38.40
N ASP A 74 -7.16 -11.31 38.31
CA ASP A 74 -8.09 -10.88 39.35
C ASP A 74 -9.14 -11.99 39.52
N HIS A 75 -8.91 -12.88 40.48
CA HIS A 75 -9.93 -13.82 40.91
C HIS A 75 -10.98 -12.99 41.64
N ASP A 76 -12.16 -12.88 41.04
CA ASP A 76 -13.32 -12.40 41.77
C ASP A 76 -13.51 -13.30 43.00
N SER A 77 -13.58 -12.66 44.16
CA SER A 77 -14.11 -13.22 45.38
C SER A 77 -14.89 -12.10 46.06
N THR A 78 -16.07 -11.80 45.53
CA THR A 78 -17.12 -11.10 46.28
C THR A 78 -18.16 -12.14 46.70
N THR A 79 -17.85 -12.83 47.80
CA THR A 79 -18.82 -13.37 48.76
C THR A 79 -18.58 -12.64 50.07
#